data_AF-A0A800J3B1-F1
#
_entry.id   AF-A0A800J3B1-F1
#
_cell.length_a   1.000
_cell.length_b   1.000
_cell.length_c   1.000
_cell.angle_alpha   90.00
_cell.angle_beta   90.00
_cell.angle_gamma   90.00
#
_symmetry.space_group_name_H-M   'P 1'
#
loop_
_entity.id
_entity.type
_entity.pdbx_description
1 polymer ?
#
loop_
_entity_poly.entity_id
_entity_poly.type
_entity_poly.pdbx_seq_one_letter_code
_entity_poly.pdbx_strand_id
1 'polypeptide(L)'
;MANPSYRLVGKSVRVHLYTREGLLLGALSGRVADAAADVPVGTDAAGQEIKKDLVYVVDIEPLPGPDGEPVPYTNSAGTENEGWFAVQDVTVVDEGPPLMMN
;
A
#
# COMPACT_ATOMS: atom_id res chain seq x y z
N MET A 1 13.01 8.97 -17.47
CA MET A 1 13.41 8.50 -16.12
C MET A 1 12.27 7.63 -15.60
N ALA A 2 12.54 6.44 -15.06
CA ALA A 2 11.47 5.62 -14.47
C ALA A 2 10.89 6.35 -13.25
N ASN A 3 9.56 6.40 -13.13
CA ASN A 3 8.92 7.00 -11.95
C ASN A 3 9.44 6.25 -10.69
N PRO A 4 9.85 6.97 -9.62
CA PRO A 4 10.42 6.37 -8.41
C PRO A 4 9.54 5.27 -7.79
N SER A 5 8.22 5.34 -7.99
CA SER A 5 7.23 4.35 -7.55
C SER A 5 7.47 2.95 -8.15
N TYR A 6 7.96 2.86 -9.40
CA TYR A 6 8.30 1.56 -10.02
C TYR A 6 9.45 0.84 -9.34
N ARG A 7 10.29 1.54 -8.55
CA ARG A 7 11.36 0.89 -7.78
C ARG A 7 10.82 0.05 -6.61
N LEU A 8 9.53 0.19 -6.30
CA LEU A 8 8.87 -0.57 -5.25
C LEU A 8 8.38 -1.93 -5.73
N VAL A 9 8.21 -2.12 -7.05
CA VAL A 9 7.73 -3.39 -7.62
C VAL A 9 8.65 -4.54 -7.21
N GLY A 10 8.05 -5.61 -6.71
CA GLY A 10 8.72 -6.80 -6.19
C GLY A 10 9.13 -6.72 -4.71
N LYS A 11 9.02 -5.55 -4.07
CA LYS A 11 9.41 -5.39 -2.66
C LYS A 11 8.30 -5.83 -1.70
N SER A 12 8.71 -6.41 -0.58
CA SER A 12 7.89 -6.60 0.61
C SER A 12 7.65 -5.25 1.29
N VAL A 13 6.41 -4.97 1.67
CA VAL A 13 6.00 -3.67 2.19
C VAL A 13 5.03 -3.79 3.36
N ARG A 14 5.01 -2.75 4.19
CA ARG A 14 3.95 -2.45 5.14
C ARG A 14 3.14 -1.26 4.65
N VAL A 15 1.84 -1.42 4.55
CA VAL A 15 0.87 -0.40 4.16
C VAL A 15 0.17 0.10 5.41
N HIS A 16 0.26 1.39 5.70
CA HIS A 16 -0.42 1.99 6.86
C HIS A 16 -1.84 2.42 6.49
N LEU A 17 -2.81 2.00 7.29
CA LEU A 17 -4.21 2.33 7.08
C LEU A 17 -4.63 3.45 8.00
N TYR A 18 -5.41 4.40 7.50
CA TYR A 18 -5.88 5.55 8.26
C TYR A 18 -7.40 5.67 8.17
N THR A 19 -8.02 6.22 9.22
CA THR A 19 -9.40 6.70 9.15
C THR A 19 -9.48 7.91 8.21
N ARG A 20 -10.71 8.28 7.85
CA ARG A 20 -10.96 9.49 7.06
C ARG A 20 -10.45 10.77 7.76
N GLU A 21 -10.43 10.76 9.09
CA GLU A 21 -9.93 11.83 9.95
C GLU A 21 -8.41 11.80 10.11
N GLY A 22 -7.72 10.83 9.50
CA GLY A 22 -6.26 10.71 9.52
C GLY A 22 -5.70 9.92 10.71
N LEU A 23 -6.53 9.18 11.45
CA LEU A 23 -6.08 8.36 12.58
C LEU A 23 -5.54 7.02 12.10
N LEU A 24 -4.36 6.61 12.55
CA LEU A 24 -3.77 5.31 12.19
C LEU A 24 -4.61 4.16 12.74
N LEU A 25 -5.08 3.27 11.85
CA LEU A 25 -5.84 2.06 12.16
C LEU A 25 -4.95 0.83 12.35
N GLY A 26 -3.80 0.81 11.69
CA GLY A 26 -2.88 -0.33 11.71
C GLY A 26 -2.06 -0.40 10.45
N ALA A 27 -1.42 -1.53 10.21
CA ALA A 27 -0.67 -1.79 9.00
C ALA A 27 -0.93 -3.20 8.44
N LEU A 28 -0.90 -3.30 7.12
CA LEU A 28 -0.97 -4.56 6.37
C LEU A 28 0.42 -4.90 5.84
N SER A 29 0.81 -6.16 5.87
CA SER A 29 2.00 -6.65 5.18
C SER A 29 1.61 -7.24 3.83
N GLY A 30 2.41 -7.01 2.80
CA GLY A 30 2.21 -7.62 1.48
C GLY A 30 3.39 -7.35 0.54
N ARG A 31 3.19 -7.62 -0.75
CA ARG A 31 4.22 -7.43 -1.79
C ARG A 31 3.70 -6.55 -2.91
N VAL A 32 4.52 -5.63 -3.40
CA VAL A 32 4.15 -4.77 -4.53
C VAL A 32 4.24 -5.57 -5.84
N ALA A 33 3.13 -5.69 -6.56
CA ALA A 33 3.06 -6.34 -7.87
C ALA A 33 3.11 -5.33 -9.04
N ASP A 34 2.62 -4.10 -8.85
CA ASP A 34 2.63 -3.07 -9.89
C ASP A 34 2.66 -1.65 -9.27
N ALA A 35 2.92 -0.64 -10.10
CA ALA A 35 2.89 0.77 -9.72
C ALA A 35 2.27 1.63 -10.84
N ALA A 36 1.53 2.65 -10.44
CA ALA A 36 0.92 3.62 -11.33
C ALA A 36 1.18 5.05 -10.84
N ALA A 37 1.62 5.90 -11.75
CA ALA A 37 1.96 7.29 -11.46
C ALA A 37 0.77 8.23 -11.75
N ASP A 38 0.70 9.35 -11.04
CA ASP A 38 -0.21 10.45 -11.36
C ASP A 38 -1.68 10.03 -11.50
N VAL A 39 -2.12 9.06 -10.70
CA VAL A 39 -3.48 8.50 -10.76
C VAL A 39 -4.46 9.47 -10.11
N PRO A 40 -5.55 9.86 -10.80
CA PRO A 40 -6.58 10.71 -10.20
C PRO A 40 -7.36 9.94 -9.14
N VAL A 41 -7.36 10.43 -7.91
CA VAL A 41 -8.00 9.78 -6.74
C VAL A 41 -9.17 10.60 -6.18
N GLY A 42 -9.43 11.78 -6.72
CA GLY A 42 -10.54 12.64 -6.31
C GLY A 42 -10.31 14.09 -6.71
N THR A 43 -11.10 14.99 -6.12
CA THR A 43 -10.94 16.44 -6.28
C THR A 43 -10.84 17.13 -4.93
N ASP A 44 -10.10 18.22 -4.85
CA ASP A 44 -10.02 19.06 -3.66
C ASP A 44 -11.26 19.96 -3.50
N ALA A 45 -11.28 20.78 -2.45
CA ALA A 45 -12.37 21.72 -2.19
C ALA A 45 -12.54 22.81 -3.26
N ALA A 46 -11.52 23.05 -4.09
CA ALA A 46 -11.55 23.97 -5.21
C ALA A 46 -11.92 23.28 -6.55
N GLY A 47 -12.20 21.97 -6.52
CA GLY A 47 -12.52 21.17 -7.70
C GLY A 47 -11.29 20.77 -8.54
N GLN A 48 -10.08 20.96 -8.03
CA GLN A 48 -8.86 20.53 -8.72
C GLN A 48 -8.61 19.04 -8.50
N GLU A 49 -8.15 18.36 -9.54
CA GLU A 49 -7.86 16.93 -9.48
C GLU A 49 -6.70 16.65 -8.52
N ILE A 50 -6.95 15.77 -7.56
CA ILE A 50 -5.93 15.24 -6.67
C ILE A 50 -5.36 13.99 -7.34
N LYS A 51 -4.07 14.05 -7.67
CA LYS A 51 -3.32 12.93 -8.21
C LYS A 51 -2.41 12.32 -7.15
N LYS A 52 -2.27 11.00 -7.19
CA LYS A 52 -1.35 10.27 -6.33
C LYS A 52 -0.63 9.18 -7.12
N ASP A 53 0.59 8.93 -6.72
CA ASP A 53 1.31 7.72 -7.11
C ASP A 53 0.78 6.56 -6.25
N LEU A 54 0.39 5.48 -6.92
CA LEU A 54 -0.17 4.28 -6.31
C LEU A 54 0.70 3.06 -6.57
N VAL A 55 0.65 2.11 -5.66
CA VAL A 55 1.21 0.76 -5.81
C VAL A 55 0.13 -0.27 -5.61
N TYR A 56 0.16 -1.32 -6.44
CA TYR A 56 -0.69 -2.47 -6.30
C TYR A 56 0.00 -3.49 -5.40
N VAL A 57 -0.59 -3.75 -4.24
CA VAL A 57 -0.07 -4.69 -3.26
C VAL A 57 -0.91 -5.95 -3.30
N VAL A 58 -0.25 -7.10 -3.37
CA VAL A 58 -0.83 -8.44 -3.37
C VAL A 58 -0.24 -9.25 -2.23
N ASP A 59 -0.70 -10.50 -2.09
CA ASP A 59 -0.24 -11.43 -1.05
C ASP A 59 -0.41 -10.82 0.36
N ILE A 60 -1.47 -10.01 0.56
CA ILE A 60 -1.67 -9.30 1.83
C ILE A 60 -2.02 -10.31 2.92
N GLU A 61 -1.28 -10.24 4.02
CA GLU A 61 -1.48 -11.13 5.17
C GLU A 61 -2.82 -10.82 5.88
N PRO A 62 -3.62 -11.84 6.22
CA PRO A 62 -4.81 -11.67 7.05
C PRO A 62 -4.48 -11.07 8.41
N LEU A 63 -5.33 -10.17 8.89
CA LEU A 63 -5.22 -9.59 10.24
C LEU A 63 -6.04 -10.38 11.25
N PRO A 64 -5.63 -10.43 12.53
CA PRO A 64 -6.45 -11.03 13.57
C PRO A 64 -7.75 -10.24 13.74
N GLY A 65 -8.87 -10.93 13.58
CA GLY A 65 -10.22 -10.43 13.83
C GLY A 65 -10.53 -10.30 15.33
N PRO A 66 -11.75 -9.85 15.68
CA PRO A 66 -12.16 -9.61 17.06
C PRO A 66 -12.00 -10.84 17.98
N ASP A 67 -12.21 -12.02 17.42
CA ASP A 67 -12.14 -13.30 18.14
C ASP A 67 -10.78 -14.02 17.96
N GLY A 68 -9.80 -13.35 17.33
CA GLY A 68 -8.48 -13.90 17.03
C GLY A 68 -8.39 -14.71 15.73
N GLU A 69 -9.52 -14.94 15.06
CA GLU A 69 -9.56 -15.61 13.75
C GLU A 69 -8.93 -14.73 12.65
N PRO A 70 -8.17 -15.30 11.70
CA PRO A 70 -7.59 -14.54 10.61
C PRO A 70 -8.69 -14.03 9.67
N VAL A 71 -8.77 -12.71 9.51
CA VAL A 71 -9.71 -12.03 8.61
C VAL A 71 -8.94 -11.49 7.40
N PRO A 72 -9.27 -11.90 6.17
CA PRO A 72 -8.60 -11.39 4.98
C PRO A 72 -8.85 -9.89 4.84
N TYR A 73 -7.87 -9.18 4.30
CA TYR A 73 -8.10 -7.80 3.89
C TYR A 73 -9.05 -7.79 2.69
N THR A 74 -10.10 -6.97 2.73
CA THR A 74 -10.99 -6.76 1.58
C THR A 74 -10.91 -5.31 1.14
N ASN A 75 -10.58 -5.09 -0.12
CA ASN A 75 -10.50 -3.75 -0.69
C ASN A 75 -11.90 -3.17 -0.99
N SER A 76 -11.94 -1.90 -1.39
CA SER A 76 -13.20 -1.21 -1.70
C SER A 76 -13.97 -1.79 -2.90
N ALA A 77 -13.33 -2.62 -3.73
CA ALA A 77 -13.96 -3.32 -4.85
C ALA A 77 -14.48 -4.72 -4.46
N GLY A 78 -14.30 -5.14 -3.21
CA GLY A 78 -14.72 -6.46 -2.72
C GLY A 78 -13.73 -7.58 -3.00
N THR A 79 -12.52 -7.26 -3.49
CA THR A 79 -11.47 -8.27 -3.71
C THR A 79 -10.62 -8.46 -2.46
N GLU A 80 -10.21 -9.70 -2.21
CA GLU A 80 -9.48 -10.08 -1.02
C GLU A 80 -7.97 -10.12 -1.25
N ASN A 81 -7.22 -9.75 -0.21
CA ASN A 81 -5.76 -9.84 -0.09
C ASN A 81 -4.96 -9.06 -1.14
N GLU A 82 -5.59 -8.12 -1.82
CA GLU A 82 -4.95 -7.22 -2.78
C GLU A 82 -5.63 -5.85 -2.84
N GLY A 83 -4.87 -4.82 -3.25
CA GLY A 83 -5.41 -3.48 -3.40
C GLY A 83 -4.40 -2.44 -3.88
N TRP A 84 -4.93 -1.31 -4.34
CA TRP A 84 -4.15 -0.12 -4.67
C TRP A 84 -4.01 0.79 -3.46
N PHE A 85 -2.78 1.21 -3.17
CA PHE A 85 -2.45 2.06 -2.04
C PHE A 85 -1.54 3.21 -2.46
N ALA A 86 -1.69 4.37 -1.81
CA ALA A 86 -0.83 5.50 -2.13
C ALA A 86 0.59 5.26 -1.63
N VAL A 87 1.58 5.58 -2.45
CA VAL A 87 3.01 5.34 -2.15
C VAL A 87 3.45 5.94 -0.82
N GLN A 88 2.90 7.11 -0.46
CA GLN A 88 3.17 7.80 0.81
C GLN A 88 2.77 7.00 2.07
N ASP A 89 1.83 6.05 1.94
CA ASP A 89 1.33 5.23 3.04
C ASP A 89 2.11 3.90 3.15
N VAL A 90 3.05 3.66 2.24
CA VAL A 90 3.79 2.40 2.11
C VAL A 90 5.23 2.55 2.60
N THR A 91 5.67 1.58 3.40
CA THR A 91 7.05 1.45 3.87
C THR A 91 7.63 0.13 3.39
N VAL A 92 8.81 0.16 2.78
CA VAL A 92 9.54 -1.05 2.40
C VAL A 92 10.01 -1.78 3.66
N VAL A 93 9.75 -3.07 3.73
CA VAL A 93 10.33 -3.96 4.75
C VAL A 93 11.65 -4.47 4.16
N ASP A 94 12.78 -3.94 4.65
CA ASP A 94 14.09 -4.45 4.23
C ASP A 94 14.30 -5.87 4.76
N GLU A 95 14.54 -6.81 3.86
CA GLU A 95 15.01 -8.15 4.20
C GLU A 95 16.52 -8.10 4.46
N GLY A 96 16.88 -7.74 5.70
CA GLY A 96 18.24 -7.85 6.21
C GLY A 96 19.21 -6.73 5.81
N PRO A 97 20.39 -6.65 6.48
CA PRO A 97 21.37 -5.62 6.20
C PRO A 97 21.81 -5.68 4.73
N PRO A 98 22.14 -4.54 4.11
CA PRO A 98 22.65 -4.54 2.74
C PRO A 98 23.82 -5.51 2.67
N LEU A 99 23.76 -6.44 1.71
CA LEU A 99 24.93 -7.23 1.32
C LEU A 99 25.96 -6.25 0.77
N MET A 100 26.76 -5.66 1.67
CA MET A 100 28.04 -5.05 1.31
C MET A 100 28.83 -6.16 0.63
N MET A 101 28.96 -6.06 -0.69
CA MET A 101 29.89 -6.88 -1.47
C MET A 101 31.29 -6.64 -0.91
N ASN A 102 31.90 -7.70 -0.35
CA ASN A 102 33.34 -7.78 -0.13
C ASN A 102 34.07 -7.98 -1.47
#